data_AF-A0A6H1Z7L9-F1
#
_entry.id   AF-A0A6H1Z7L9-F1
#
_cell.length_a   1.000
_cell.length_b   1.000
_cell.length_c   1.000
_cell.angle_alpha   90.00
_cell.angle_beta   90.00
_cell.angle_gamma   90.00
#
_symmetry.space_group_name_H-M   'P 1'
#
loop_
_entity.id
_entity.type
_entity.pdbx_description
1 polymer ?
#
loop_
_entity_poly.entity_id
_entity_poly.type
_entity_poly.pdbx_seq_one_letter_code
_entity_poly.pdbx_strand_id
1 'polypeptide(L)'
;MAEIDWAEFATGHLDSSHVARGVSNAFARPNGGGNMAFGFRSLDALSVGSAGYYVNLANFIPFTGTKKGGVVSAAMKRYTAAAGYAPFIGIILDKDPTANGYFLCLTDGTSYRIGLKKGSPNGGFESGGSGMLRESTAGYTYSGDTEGWFHLKLEVLVNPHGEVILNVEQSDLAAHAVTAPSWAAVAGMGDYTDDSLGHLSGSAPYLQGFYAVMGMYVENTSGVLALFDQVIAERQTNP
;
A
#
# COMPACT_ATOMS: atom_id res chain seq x y z
N MET A 1 13.54 5.48 -4.18
CA MET A 1 14.51 5.24 -3.08
C MET A 1 15.33 4.00 -3.42
N ALA A 2 16.52 3.81 -2.85
CA ALA A 2 17.35 2.64 -3.15
C ALA A 2 16.88 1.42 -2.34
N GLU A 3 17.17 0.21 -2.81
CA GLU A 3 16.79 -1.05 -2.14
C GLU A 3 17.33 -1.13 -0.70
N ILE A 4 18.54 -0.62 -0.45
CA ILE A 4 19.18 -0.59 0.87
C ILE A 4 18.43 0.28 1.89
N ASP A 5 17.54 1.16 1.43
CA ASP A 5 16.74 2.04 2.29
C ASP A 5 15.49 1.33 2.86
N TRP A 6 15.31 0.04 2.57
CA TRP A 6 14.16 -0.76 3.01
C TRP A 6 14.60 -1.93 3.88
N ALA A 7 13.88 -2.16 4.98
CA ALA A 7 14.05 -3.32 5.83
C ALA A 7 12.75 -4.13 5.86
N GLU A 8 12.87 -5.45 5.90
CA GLU A 8 11.70 -6.32 6.10
C GLU A 8 11.02 -5.97 7.42
N PHE A 9 9.70 -6.16 7.50
CA PHE A 9 8.97 -6.00 8.77
C PHE A 9 9.68 -6.72 9.93
N ALA A 10 9.74 -6.09 11.10
CA ALA A 10 10.64 -6.56 12.15
C ALA A 10 10.22 -7.93 12.73
N THR A 11 8.93 -8.11 12.99
CA THR A 11 8.32 -9.31 13.56
C THR A 11 6.88 -9.50 13.04
N GLY A 12 6.25 -10.65 13.35
CA GLY A 12 4.81 -10.87 13.07
C GLY A 12 4.38 -10.88 11.60
N HIS A 13 5.36 -10.92 10.68
CA HIS A 13 5.14 -11.01 9.24
C HIS A 13 5.29 -12.44 8.74
N LEU A 14 4.75 -12.71 7.55
CA LEU A 14 4.95 -13.99 6.85
C LEU A 14 6.38 -14.06 6.33
N ASP A 15 7.23 -14.87 6.95
CA ASP A 15 8.66 -14.98 6.60
C ASP A 15 8.90 -15.60 5.19
N SER A 16 10.17 -15.89 4.88
CA SER A 16 10.57 -16.46 3.58
C SER A 16 10.11 -17.90 3.34
N SER A 17 9.63 -18.61 4.36
CA SER A 17 9.02 -19.94 4.19
C SER A 17 7.59 -19.87 3.66
N HIS A 18 6.90 -18.75 3.90
CA HIS A 18 5.52 -18.51 3.47
C HIS A 18 5.43 -17.62 2.24
N VAL A 19 6.35 -16.65 2.07
CA VAL A 19 6.36 -15.70 0.96
C VAL A 19 7.76 -15.54 0.38
N ALA A 20 7.93 -15.91 -0.89
CA ALA A 20 9.13 -15.57 -1.65
C ALA A 20 9.11 -14.10 -2.04
N ARG A 21 10.27 -13.44 -1.97
CA ARG A 21 10.44 -12.02 -2.26
C ARG A 21 11.68 -11.80 -3.11
N GLY A 22 11.62 -10.82 -4.00
CA GLY A 22 12.81 -10.42 -4.75
C GLY A 22 12.50 -9.70 -6.05
N VAL A 23 13.56 -9.36 -6.77
CA VAL A 23 13.48 -8.68 -8.07
C VAL A 23 13.48 -9.67 -9.22
N SER A 24 12.74 -9.35 -10.29
CA SER A 24 12.71 -10.14 -11.51
C SER A 24 12.58 -9.26 -12.75
N ASN A 25 13.30 -9.62 -13.82
CA ASN A 25 13.17 -9.02 -15.14
C ASN A 25 12.16 -9.76 -16.04
N ALA A 26 11.50 -10.81 -15.53
CA ALA A 26 10.62 -11.67 -16.32
C ALA A 26 9.23 -11.07 -16.60
N PHE A 27 8.83 -10.00 -15.88
CA PHE A 27 7.49 -9.41 -16.02
C PHE A 27 7.56 -8.08 -16.79
N ALA A 28 6.46 -7.72 -17.46
CA ALA A 28 6.34 -6.40 -18.07
C ALA A 28 6.39 -5.30 -17.02
N ARG A 29 7.07 -4.19 -17.33
CA ARG A 29 7.26 -3.04 -16.43
C ARG A 29 6.20 -1.97 -16.69
N PRO A 30 5.88 -1.13 -15.69
CA PRO A 30 5.08 0.05 -15.96
C PRO A 30 5.82 1.00 -16.92
N ASN A 31 5.08 1.88 -17.58
CA ASN A 31 5.66 2.90 -18.47
C ASN A 31 6.70 3.74 -17.71
N GLY A 32 7.95 3.77 -18.19
CA GLY A 32 9.08 4.45 -17.53
C GLY A 32 9.64 3.74 -16.29
N GLY A 33 9.20 2.51 -16.00
CA GLY A 33 9.71 1.69 -14.90
C GLY A 33 11.16 1.26 -15.08
N GLY A 34 11.73 0.69 -14.02
CA GLY A 34 13.09 0.18 -14.05
C GLY A 34 13.24 -1.10 -14.88
N ASN A 35 14.46 -1.68 -14.87
CA ASN A 35 14.72 -2.95 -15.57
C ASN A 35 14.14 -4.18 -14.85
N MET A 36 13.71 -4.03 -13.60
CA MET A 36 13.26 -5.11 -12.74
C MET A 36 12.05 -4.64 -11.94
N ALA A 37 11.11 -5.54 -11.67
CA ALA A 37 10.11 -5.29 -10.63
C ALA A 37 10.40 -6.15 -9.42
N PHE A 38 10.07 -5.59 -8.27
CA PHE A 38 10.04 -6.32 -7.02
C PHE A 38 8.73 -7.10 -6.93
N GLY A 39 8.76 -8.30 -6.36
CA GLY A 39 7.58 -9.13 -6.21
C GLY A 39 7.51 -9.87 -4.89
N PHE A 40 6.28 -10.17 -4.49
CA PHE A 40 5.95 -11.08 -3.39
C PHE A 40 5.13 -12.23 -3.96
N ARG A 41 5.56 -13.48 -3.72
CA ARG A 41 4.84 -14.68 -4.14
C ARG A 41 4.52 -15.55 -2.94
N SER A 42 3.25 -15.86 -2.71
CA SER A 42 2.90 -16.81 -1.65
C SER A 42 3.34 -18.23 -2.02
N LEU A 43 3.87 -18.96 -1.05
CA LEU A 43 4.42 -20.31 -1.19
C LEU A 43 3.53 -21.38 -0.56
N ASP A 44 2.76 -20.99 0.45
CA ASP A 44 1.88 -21.87 1.22
C ASP A 44 0.42 -21.40 1.14
N ALA A 45 -0.51 -22.35 1.11
CA ALA A 45 -1.93 -22.14 0.98
C ALA A 45 -2.65 -21.98 2.32
N LEU A 46 -1.95 -22.10 3.45
CA LEU A 46 -2.53 -21.95 4.80
C LEU A 46 -2.06 -20.68 5.52
N SER A 47 -1.23 -19.88 4.86
CA SER A 47 -0.71 -18.64 5.43
C SER A 47 -1.80 -17.56 5.50
N VAL A 48 -1.89 -16.89 6.65
CA VAL A 48 -2.71 -15.71 6.85
C VAL A 48 -1.84 -14.61 7.46
N GLY A 49 -1.79 -13.46 6.80
CA GLY A 49 -1.02 -12.30 7.27
C GLY A 49 -0.29 -11.59 6.13
N SER A 50 0.65 -10.73 6.51
CA SER A 50 1.34 -9.85 5.58
C SER A 50 2.83 -10.10 5.53
N ALA A 51 3.38 -9.99 4.34
CA ALA A 51 4.80 -9.87 4.06
C ALA A 51 5.07 -8.45 3.55
N GLY A 52 6.18 -7.83 3.92
CA GLY A 52 6.45 -6.47 3.46
C GLY A 52 7.73 -5.87 4.00
N TYR A 53 7.97 -4.64 3.56
CA TYR A 53 9.12 -3.83 3.96
C TYR A 53 8.64 -2.48 4.47
N TYR A 54 9.40 -1.93 5.41
CA TYR A 54 9.29 -0.55 5.84
C TYR A 54 10.54 0.22 5.41
N VAL A 55 10.38 1.52 5.15
CA VAL A 55 11.54 2.39 4.90
C VAL A 55 12.38 2.46 6.16
N ASN A 56 13.67 2.14 6.05
CA ASN A 56 14.66 2.14 7.13
C ASN A 56 15.80 3.13 6.88
N LEU A 57 15.44 4.39 6.60
CA LEU A 57 16.40 5.46 6.32
C LEU A 57 16.59 6.37 7.54
N ALA A 58 17.84 6.53 7.98
CA ALA A 58 18.19 7.42 9.08
C ALA A 58 17.75 8.86 8.80
N ASN A 59 17.25 9.55 9.83
CA ASN A 59 16.70 10.91 9.75
C ASN A 59 15.48 11.09 8.83
N PHE A 60 14.91 9.98 8.32
CA PHE A 60 13.68 9.98 7.54
C PHE A 60 12.56 9.29 8.31
N ILE A 61 12.79 8.06 8.81
CA ILE A 61 11.86 7.29 9.64
C ILE A 61 12.28 7.22 11.14
N PRO A 62 11.33 7.08 12.07
CA PRO A 62 9.90 7.31 11.84
C PRO A 62 9.72 8.77 11.39
N PHE A 63 8.53 9.17 10.98
CA PHE A 63 8.22 10.60 10.80
C PHE A 63 8.17 11.29 12.17
N THR A 64 9.29 11.26 12.90
CA THR A 64 9.48 11.77 14.26
C THR A 64 9.67 13.27 14.17
N GLY A 65 8.62 13.97 14.58
CA GLY A 65 8.55 15.41 14.61
C GLY A 65 7.08 15.80 14.47
N THR A 66 6.53 16.40 15.53
CA THR A 66 5.26 17.16 15.57
C THR A 66 4.20 16.76 14.54
N LYS A 67 3.22 15.91 14.91
CA LYS A 67 1.94 15.73 14.18
C LYS A 67 2.08 15.86 12.65
N LYS A 68 2.91 15.01 12.05
CA LYS A 68 3.21 15.02 10.61
C LYS A 68 3.04 13.61 10.07
N GLY A 69 2.30 13.48 8.99
CA GLY A 69 2.22 12.26 8.20
C GLY A 69 3.24 12.28 7.07
N GLY A 70 2.84 11.76 5.92
CA GLY A 70 3.72 11.62 4.77
C GLY A 70 2.97 11.19 3.53
N VAL A 71 3.75 10.96 2.48
CA VAL A 71 3.26 10.51 1.19
C VAL A 71 3.95 9.19 0.87
N VAL A 72 3.20 8.23 0.35
CA VAL A 72 3.73 7.00 -0.23
C VAL A 72 3.09 6.77 -1.58
N SER A 73 3.90 6.43 -2.59
CA SER A 73 3.41 6.05 -3.91
C SER A 73 4.16 4.85 -4.46
N ALA A 74 3.48 4.09 -5.32
CA ALA A 74 4.08 2.97 -6.04
C ALA A 74 3.28 2.66 -7.31
N ALA A 75 3.98 2.13 -8.32
CA ALA A 75 3.33 1.34 -9.34
C ALA A 75 3.17 -0.09 -8.81
N MET A 76 1.94 -0.57 -8.70
CA MET A 76 1.62 -1.91 -8.17
C MET A 76 0.69 -2.68 -9.10
N LYS A 77 0.82 -4.00 -9.11
CA LYS A 77 0.01 -4.90 -9.94
C LYS A 77 -0.30 -6.20 -9.21
N ARG A 78 -1.56 -6.63 -9.28
CA ARG A 78 -1.98 -8.01 -9.03
C ARG A 78 -1.60 -8.84 -10.25
N TYR A 79 -0.87 -9.93 -10.08
CA TYR A 79 -0.35 -10.72 -11.21
C TYR A 79 -0.94 -12.13 -11.27
N THR A 80 -2.01 -12.40 -10.54
CA THR A 80 -2.67 -13.71 -10.52
C THR A 80 -4.17 -13.54 -10.40
N ALA A 81 -4.94 -14.25 -11.23
CA ALA A 81 -6.40 -14.32 -11.16
C ALA A 81 -6.86 -15.21 -9.98
N ALA A 82 -6.64 -14.72 -8.76
CA ALA A 82 -7.07 -15.37 -7.53
C ALA A 82 -7.55 -14.33 -6.50
N ALA A 83 -8.37 -14.78 -5.57
CA ALA A 83 -8.69 -14.05 -4.34
C ALA A 83 -7.69 -14.39 -3.22
N GLY A 84 -7.87 -13.77 -2.06
CA GLY A 84 -7.13 -14.07 -0.83
C GLY A 84 -5.74 -13.47 -0.81
N TYR A 85 -5.48 -12.40 -1.56
CA TYR A 85 -4.22 -11.66 -1.43
C TYR A 85 -4.45 -10.22 -1.81
N ALA A 86 -3.66 -9.27 -1.29
CA ALA A 86 -3.74 -7.87 -1.67
C ALA A 86 -2.35 -7.21 -1.63
N PRO A 87 -1.85 -6.66 -2.75
CA PRO A 87 -0.74 -5.72 -2.68
C PRO A 87 -1.18 -4.44 -1.98
N PHE A 88 -0.30 -3.86 -1.17
CA PHE A 88 -0.56 -2.60 -0.49
C PHE A 88 0.70 -1.73 -0.39
N ILE A 89 0.46 -0.43 -0.29
CA ILE A 89 1.38 0.57 0.25
C ILE A 89 0.69 1.26 1.42
N GLY A 90 1.46 1.86 2.32
CA GLY A 90 0.84 2.52 3.46
C GLY A 90 1.79 3.30 4.34
N ILE A 91 1.19 3.88 5.37
CA ILE A 91 1.87 4.54 6.47
C ILE A 91 1.38 3.89 7.76
N ILE A 92 2.28 3.22 8.48
CA ILE A 92 1.99 2.37 9.64
C ILE A 92 2.60 2.95 10.92
N LEU A 93 1.98 2.67 12.07
CA LEU A 93 2.39 3.16 13.39
C LEU A 93 3.64 2.47 13.97
N ASP A 94 4.06 1.35 13.40
CA ASP A 94 5.26 0.62 13.81
C ASP A 94 5.84 -0.21 12.67
N LYS A 95 6.98 -0.85 12.90
CA LYS A 95 7.73 -1.65 11.91
C LYS A 95 7.14 -3.05 11.68
N ASP A 96 5.98 -3.34 12.24
CA ASP A 96 5.36 -4.67 12.25
C ASP A 96 3.98 -4.64 11.60
N PRO A 97 3.57 -5.67 10.85
CA PRO A 97 2.28 -5.72 10.17
C PRO A 97 1.10 -5.93 11.14
N THR A 98 1.36 -6.16 12.43
CA THR A 98 0.33 -6.15 13.47
C THR A 98 -0.05 -4.74 13.91
N ALA A 99 0.79 -3.73 13.61
CA ALA A 99 0.51 -2.35 13.92
C ALA A 99 -0.58 -1.77 13.00
N ASN A 100 -1.31 -0.80 13.52
CA ASN A 100 -2.32 -0.09 12.73
C ASN A 100 -1.68 0.98 11.85
N GLY A 101 -2.37 1.37 10.79
CA GLY A 101 -1.93 2.42 9.87
C GLY A 101 -3.02 2.78 8.88
N TYR A 102 -2.63 3.55 7.88
CA TYR A 102 -3.42 3.85 6.69
C TYR A 102 -2.80 3.16 5.48
N PHE A 103 -3.62 2.45 4.72
CA PHE A 103 -3.16 1.60 3.63
C PHE A 103 -3.96 1.87 2.36
N LEU A 104 -3.26 1.92 1.24
CA LEU A 104 -3.82 1.91 -0.09
C LEU A 104 -3.49 0.56 -0.72
N CYS A 105 -4.53 -0.16 -1.19
CA CYS A 105 -4.40 -1.54 -1.63
C CYS A 105 -5.16 -1.82 -2.93
N LEU A 106 -4.86 -2.96 -3.55
CA LEU A 106 -5.78 -3.62 -4.48
C LEU A 106 -6.48 -4.74 -3.71
N THR A 107 -7.78 -4.58 -3.41
CA THR A 107 -8.54 -5.44 -2.48
C THR A 107 -8.49 -6.93 -2.83
N ASP A 108 -8.70 -7.80 -1.86
CA ASP A 108 -8.34 -9.23 -1.96
C ASP A 108 -9.34 -10.14 -2.71
N GLY A 109 -10.42 -9.58 -3.25
CA GLY A 109 -11.38 -10.31 -4.08
C GLY A 109 -10.86 -10.69 -5.48
N THR A 110 -11.57 -11.62 -6.15
CA THR A 110 -11.33 -11.93 -7.57
C THR A 110 -11.67 -10.74 -8.48
N SER A 111 -12.77 -10.05 -8.16
CA SER A 111 -13.05 -8.69 -8.61
C SER A 111 -12.58 -7.73 -7.53
N TYR A 112 -11.49 -7.02 -7.82
CA TYR A 112 -10.82 -6.17 -6.84
C TYR A 112 -11.04 -4.69 -7.14
N ARG A 113 -10.79 -3.84 -6.16
CA ARG A 113 -10.92 -2.38 -6.21
C ARG A 113 -9.66 -1.74 -5.67
N ILE A 114 -9.48 -0.46 -5.92
CA ILE A 114 -8.54 0.35 -5.15
C ILE A 114 -9.22 0.65 -3.81
N GLY A 115 -8.61 0.23 -2.70
CA GLY A 115 -9.18 0.37 -1.35
C GLY A 115 -8.30 1.20 -0.43
N LEU A 116 -8.92 2.08 0.37
CA LEU A 116 -8.30 2.84 1.44
C LEU A 116 -8.74 2.26 2.78
N LYS A 117 -7.80 1.70 3.53
CA LYS A 117 -8.04 1.03 4.82
C LYS A 117 -7.36 1.78 5.96
N LYS A 118 -8.04 1.86 7.11
CA LYS A 118 -7.46 2.16 8.43
C LYS A 118 -7.47 0.89 9.28
N GLY A 119 -6.35 0.52 9.88
CA GLY A 119 -6.22 -0.66 10.73
C GLY A 119 -4.92 -1.41 10.48
N SER A 120 -4.83 -2.68 10.83
CA SER A 120 -3.64 -3.51 10.58
C SER A 120 -3.72 -4.20 9.21
N PRO A 121 -2.59 -4.34 8.47
CA PRO A 121 -2.56 -5.09 7.22
C PRO A 121 -2.77 -6.59 7.43
N ASN A 122 -2.46 -7.14 8.62
CA ASN A 122 -2.83 -8.52 8.97
C ASN A 122 -4.34 -8.71 9.16
N GLY A 123 -5.12 -7.63 9.28
CA GLY A 123 -6.58 -7.67 9.34
C GLY A 123 -7.27 -7.74 7.98
N GLY A 124 -6.53 -8.05 6.91
CA GLY A 124 -7.08 -8.26 5.56
C GLY A 124 -7.52 -7.01 4.81
N PHE A 125 -7.85 -7.19 3.53
CA PHE A 125 -8.17 -6.12 2.59
C PHE A 125 -9.44 -6.43 1.78
N GLU A 126 -10.39 -7.09 2.44
CA GLU A 126 -11.69 -7.42 1.88
C GLU A 126 -12.47 -6.14 1.54
N SER A 127 -13.14 -6.16 0.39
CA SER A 127 -14.05 -5.08 -0.03
C SER A 127 -15.19 -4.93 0.99
N GLY A 128 -15.44 -3.71 1.45
CA GLY A 128 -16.36 -3.44 2.57
C GLY A 128 -15.96 -4.05 3.92
N GLY A 129 -14.75 -4.61 4.03
CA GLY A 129 -14.26 -5.25 5.25
C GLY A 129 -13.96 -4.27 6.39
N SER A 130 -13.59 -4.82 7.54
CA SER A 130 -13.28 -4.02 8.74
C SER A 130 -12.18 -2.98 8.46
N GLY A 131 -12.45 -1.73 8.82
CA GLY A 131 -11.51 -0.63 8.62
C GLY A 131 -11.42 -0.11 7.17
N MET A 132 -12.19 -0.65 6.22
CA MET A 132 -12.26 -0.09 4.87
C MET A 132 -13.00 1.26 4.90
N LEU A 133 -12.32 2.34 4.53
CA LEU A 133 -12.82 3.72 4.58
C LEU A 133 -13.47 4.16 3.26
N ARG A 134 -12.83 3.80 2.15
CA ARG A 134 -13.21 4.15 0.78
C ARG A 134 -12.77 3.07 -0.19
N GLU A 135 -13.51 2.93 -1.29
CA GLU A 135 -13.16 2.07 -2.41
C GLU A 135 -13.47 2.76 -3.74
N SER A 136 -12.69 2.44 -4.76
CA SER A 136 -12.93 2.96 -6.10
C SER A 136 -14.28 2.50 -6.63
N THR A 137 -14.96 3.37 -7.37
CA THR A 137 -16.21 3.02 -8.05
C THR A 137 -15.99 1.93 -9.10
N ALA A 138 -14.85 1.97 -9.79
CA ALA A 138 -14.44 0.93 -10.72
C ALA A 138 -14.01 -0.34 -9.97
N GLY A 139 -14.41 -1.49 -10.51
CA GLY A 139 -13.87 -2.79 -10.17
C GLY A 139 -13.00 -3.32 -11.30
N TYR A 140 -12.03 -4.15 -10.94
CA TYR A 140 -10.99 -4.67 -11.82
C TYR A 140 -10.90 -6.18 -11.70
N THR A 141 -10.36 -6.83 -12.71
CA THR A 141 -10.14 -8.28 -12.71
C THR A 141 -8.88 -8.55 -13.49
N TYR A 142 -8.04 -9.45 -12.97
CA TYR A 142 -6.82 -9.84 -13.64
C TYR A 142 -7.13 -10.35 -15.05
N SER A 143 -6.57 -9.68 -16.05
CA SER A 143 -6.78 -9.99 -17.46
C SER A 143 -5.50 -10.52 -18.14
N GLY A 144 -4.51 -10.95 -17.35
CA GLY A 144 -3.23 -11.42 -17.86
C GLY A 144 -2.16 -10.33 -17.86
N ASP A 145 -1.18 -10.51 -18.74
CA ASP A 145 -0.11 -9.54 -18.94
C ASP A 145 -0.58 -8.20 -19.50
N THR A 146 -1.73 -8.18 -20.16
CA THR A 146 -2.36 -6.98 -20.70
C THR A 146 -2.98 -6.09 -19.63
N GLU A 147 -3.16 -6.59 -18.41
CA GLU A 147 -3.63 -5.75 -17.30
C GLU A 147 -2.60 -4.67 -16.97
N GLY A 148 -3.09 -3.42 -16.89
CA GLY A 148 -2.26 -2.26 -16.56
C GLY A 148 -1.72 -2.30 -15.14
N TRP A 149 -0.61 -1.62 -14.94
CA TRP A 149 -0.11 -1.30 -13.60
C TRP A 149 -0.95 -0.17 -13.01
N PHE A 150 -1.13 -0.17 -11.69
CA PHE A 150 -1.77 0.92 -10.95
C PHE A 150 -0.69 1.79 -10.33
N HIS A 151 -0.51 3.01 -10.82
CA HIS A 151 0.37 3.98 -10.18
C HIS A 151 -0.44 4.79 -9.17
N LEU A 152 -0.31 4.45 -7.90
CA LEU A 152 -1.14 4.98 -6.83
C LEU A 152 -0.32 5.79 -5.85
N LYS A 153 -0.92 6.84 -5.30
CA LYS A 153 -0.36 7.68 -4.24
C LYS A 153 -1.35 7.81 -3.09
N LEU A 154 -0.86 7.61 -1.88
CA LEU A 154 -1.54 7.91 -0.63
C LEU A 154 -0.84 9.08 0.05
N GLU A 155 -1.58 10.13 0.36
CA GLU A 155 -1.13 11.23 1.20
C GLU A 155 -1.85 11.15 2.54
N VAL A 156 -1.07 11.15 3.63
CA VAL A 156 -1.55 11.19 5.01
C VAL A 156 -1.11 12.54 5.57
N LEU A 157 -2.05 13.47 5.67
CA LEU A 157 -1.79 14.83 6.14
C LEU A 157 -2.35 14.97 7.55
N VAL A 158 -1.46 15.11 8.53
CA VAL A 158 -1.88 15.36 9.91
C VAL A 158 -2.03 16.87 10.07
N ASN A 159 -3.22 17.31 10.47
CA ASN A 159 -3.50 18.72 10.68
C ASN A 159 -3.22 19.15 12.14
N PRO A 160 -3.07 20.46 12.41
CA PRO A 160 -2.83 20.96 13.77
C PRO A 160 -3.96 20.63 14.76
N HIS A 161 -5.19 20.50 14.26
CA HIS A 161 -6.40 20.22 15.04
C HIS A 161 -6.50 18.76 15.51
N GLY A 162 -5.57 17.89 15.13
CA GLY A 162 -5.55 16.49 15.55
C GLY A 162 -6.43 15.58 14.70
N GLU A 163 -6.66 15.96 13.46
CA GLU A 163 -7.32 15.15 12.44
C GLU A 163 -6.30 14.73 11.37
N VAL A 164 -6.68 13.75 10.57
CA VAL A 164 -5.87 13.29 9.44
C VAL A 164 -6.71 13.39 8.17
N ILE A 165 -6.16 14.04 7.15
CA ILE A 165 -6.74 14.06 5.80
C ILE A 165 -6.00 13.01 4.98
N LEU A 166 -6.77 12.13 4.35
CA LEU A 166 -6.29 11.05 3.50
C LEU A 166 -6.68 11.35 2.06
N ASN A 167 -5.69 11.53 1.19
CA ASN A 167 -5.91 11.73 -0.24
C ASN A 167 -5.41 10.51 -1.01
N VAL A 168 -6.19 10.08 -1.99
CA VAL A 168 -5.83 8.97 -2.87
C VAL A 168 -5.89 9.43 -4.31
N GLU A 169 -4.74 9.35 -4.96
CA GLU A 169 -4.56 9.76 -6.35
C GLU A 169 -3.97 8.62 -7.18
N GLN A 170 -4.25 8.65 -8.47
CA GLN A 170 -3.70 7.74 -9.45
C GLN A 170 -3.09 8.52 -10.61
N SER A 171 -2.01 7.99 -11.19
CA SER A 171 -1.47 8.47 -12.45
C SER A 171 -1.81 7.49 -13.58
N ASP A 172 -2.27 8.02 -14.72
CA ASP A 172 -2.52 7.24 -15.91
C ASP A 172 -1.19 6.86 -16.59
N LEU A 173 -0.81 5.59 -16.45
CA LEU A 173 0.43 5.06 -17.01
C LEU A 173 0.41 4.88 -18.53
N ALA A 174 -0.76 4.97 -19.18
CA ALA A 174 -0.82 5.04 -20.64
C ALA A 174 -0.35 6.40 -21.15
N ALA A 175 -0.57 7.47 -20.38
CA ALA A 175 -0.24 8.84 -20.76
C ALA A 175 1.05 9.37 -20.10
N HIS A 176 1.39 8.88 -18.91
CA HIS A 176 2.48 9.41 -18.08
C HIS A 176 3.41 8.30 -17.59
N ALA A 177 4.72 8.49 -17.76
CA ALA A 177 5.71 7.58 -17.19
C ALA A 177 5.70 7.66 -15.66
N VAL A 178 6.04 6.56 -14.98
CA VAL A 178 6.16 6.51 -13.51
C VAL A 178 7.13 7.60 -13.01
N THR A 179 8.20 7.91 -13.75
CA THR A 179 9.17 8.96 -13.42
C THR A 179 8.67 10.40 -13.60
N ALA A 180 7.52 10.59 -14.24
CA ALA A 180 6.91 11.91 -14.48
C ALA A 180 5.38 11.81 -14.35
N PRO A 181 4.87 11.50 -13.15
CA PRO A 181 3.45 11.24 -12.95
C PRO A 181 2.64 12.54 -13.05
N SER A 182 1.43 12.40 -13.58
CA SER A 182 0.35 13.38 -13.43
C SER A 182 -0.70 12.77 -12.50
N TRP A 183 -0.88 13.36 -11.33
CA TRP A 183 -1.79 12.84 -10.29
C TRP A 183 -3.20 13.37 -10.49
N ALA A 184 -4.18 12.46 -10.43
CA ALA A 184 -5.60 12.78 -10.46
C ALA A 184 -6.34 11.97 -9.40
N ALA A 185 -7.44 12.52 -8.89
CA ALA A 185 -8.30 11.83 -7.94
C ALA A 185 -8.85 10.52 -8.53
N VAL A 186 -8.88 9.46 -7.72
CA VAL A 186 -9.52 8.19 -8.11
C VAL A 186 -11.03 8.28 -7.87
N ALA A 187 -11.83 7.93 -8.87
CA ALA A 187 -13.29 7.94 -8.74
C ALA A 187 -13.75 7.01 -7.59
N GLY A 188 -14.51 7.55 -6.64
CA GLY A 188 -14.93 6.84 -5.41
C GLY A 188 -14.00 7.02 -4.20
N MET A 189 -12.81 7.61 -4.42
CA MET A 189 -11.75 7.80 -3.43
C MET A 189 -11.50 9.28 -3.14
N GLY A 190 -12.56 10.09 -3.08
CA GLY A 190 -12.43 11.48 -2.66
C GLY A 190 -11.85 11.59 -1.25
N ASP A 191 -11.31 12.76 -0.93
CA ASP A 191 -10.64 13.05 0.34
C ASP A 191 -11.43 12.52 1.54
N TYR A 192 -10.71 11.91 2.47
CA TYR A 192 -11.30 11.35 3.68
C TYR A 192 -10.69 12.02 4.91
N THR A 193 -11.53 12.61 5.75
CA THR A 193 -11.13 13.12 7.05
C THR A 193 -11.33 12.04 8.11
N ASP A 194 -10.24 11.62 8.73
CA ASP A 194 -10.25 10.89 9.98
C ASP A 194 -10.32 11.90 11.13
N ASP A 195 -11.52 12.05 11.69
CA ASP A 195 -11.83 13.10 12.64
C ASP A 195 -11.35 12.78 14.06
N SER A 196 -11.04 13.83 14.83
CA SER A 196 -10.49 13.70 16.19
C SER A 196 -11.42 12.97 17.17
N LEU A 197 -12.72 12.89 16.89
CA LEU A 197 -13.71 12.17 17.72
C LEU A 197 -13.85 10.70 17.30
N GLY A 198 -13.27 10.31 16.17
CA GLY A 198 -13.37 8.98 15.59
C GLY A 198 -14.75 8.63 15.07
N HIS A 199 -15.61 9.62 14.78
CA HIS A 199 -16.97 9.37 14.31
C HIS A 199 -17.00 8.74 12.92
N LEU A 200 -16.14 9.21 12.02
CA LEU A 200 -16.14 8.80 10.61
C LEU A 200 -15.47 7.44 10.42
N SER A 201 -14.34 7.21 11.11
CA SER A 201 -13.51 6.01 10.92
C SER A 201 -13.70 4.94 12.01
N GLY A 202 -14.51 5.24 13.04
CA GLY A 202 -14.76 4.37 14.19
C GLY A 202 -13.68 4.41 15.28
N SER A 203 -12.63 5.22 15.12
CA SER A 203 -11.59 5.41 16.13
C SER A 203 -10.85 6.73 15.94
N ALA A 204 -10.19 7.23 16.98
CA ALA A 204 -9.40 8.45 16.87
C ALA A 204 -8.27 8.33 15.82
N PRO A 205 -7.80 9.44 15.23
CA PRO A 205 -6.80 9.40 14.17
C PRO A 205 -5.43 9.00 14.68
N TYR A 206 -4.61 8.45 13.79
CA TYR A 206 -3.21 8.15 14.05
C TYR A 206 -2.39 9.42 13.80
N LEU A 207 -1.62 9.88 14.80
CA LEU A 207 -1.00 11.22 14.73
C LEU A 207 0.53 11.20 14.67
N GLN A 208 1.17 10.06 14.93
CA GLN A 208 2.63 9.94 15.03
C GLN A 208 3.08 8.48 14.93
N GLY A 209 4.40 8.25 14.89
CA GLY A 209 4.98 6.89 14.85
C GLY A 209 5.03 6.31 13.45
N PHE A 210 4.93 7.15 12.43
CA PHE A 210 4.71 6.71 11.08
C PHE A 210 5.97 6.17 10.37
N TYR A 211 5.81 5.02 9.72
CA TYR A 211 6.74 4.42 8.77
C TYR A 211 6.04 4.19 7.45
N ALA A 212 6.68 4.56 6.33
CA ALA A 212 6.17 4.20 5.01
C ALA A 212 6.47 2.72 4.70
N VAL A 213 5.51 2.02 4.11
CA VAL A 213 5.58 0.57 3.87
C VAL A 213 5.06 0.18 2.49
N MET A 214 5.55 -0.97 2.01
CA MET A 214 4.97 -1.72 0.89
C MET A 214 4.91 -3.21 1.26
N GLY A 215 3.93 -3.93 0.72
CA GLY A 215 3.81 -5.35 1.01
C GLY A 215 2.66 -6.06 0.31
N MET A 216 2.49 -7.32 0.68
CA MET A 216 1.42 -8.18 0.23
C MET A 216 0.77 -8.84 1.44
N TYR A 217 -0.55 -8.72 1.54
CA TYR A 217 -1.39 -9.56 2.39
C TYR A 217 -1.72 -10.86 1.64
N VAL A 218 -1.81 -11.97 2.37
CA VAL A 218 -2.21 -13.29 1.88
C VAL A 218 -3.13 -13.93 2.91
N GLU A 219 -4.16 -14.62 2.42
CA GLU A 219 -5.10 -15.42 3.19
C GLU A 219 -5.46 -16.69 2.42
N ASN A 220 -5.03 -17.81 2.99
CA ASN A 220 -5.43 -19.15 2.56
C ASN A 220 -5.25 -19.42 1.05
N THR A 221 -4.19 -18.86 0.45
CA THR A 221 -3.94 -18.98 -0.99
C THR A 221 -2.44 -19.08 -1.32
N SER A 222 -2.09 -19.96 -2.26
CA SER A 222 -0.70 -20.19 -2.68
C SER A 222 -0.47 -19.79 -4.14
N GLY A 223 0.76 -19.41 -4.47
CA GLY A 223 1.18 -19.13 -5.84
C GLY A 223 0.74 -17.77 -6.40
N VAL A 224 0.04 -16.95 -5.61
CA VAL A 224 -0.34 -15.59 -6.01
C VAL A 224 0.86 -14.66 -5.98
N LEU A 225 0.90 -13.73 -6.95
CA LEU A 225 2.02 -12.81 -7.13
C LEU A 225 1.53 -11.36 -7.14
N ALA A 226 2.14 -10.55 -6.27
CA ALA A 226 2.05 -9.09 -6.30
C ALA A 226 3.36 -8.51 -6.83
N LEU A 227 3.27 -7.47 -7.66
CA LEU A 227 4.42 -6.79 -8.25
C LEU A 227 4.42 -5.30 -7.90
N PHE A 228 5.62 -4.76 -7.73
CA PHE A 228 5.89 -3.36 -7.37
C PHE A 228 7.04 -2.79 -8.21
N ASP A 229 6.91 -1.52 -8.57
CA ASP A 229 7.96 -0.70 -9.16
C ASP A 229 7.83 0.75 -8.62
N GLN A 230 8.92 1.50 -8.69
CA GLN A 230 9.02 2.91 -8.33
C GLN A 230 8.34 3.28 -7.00
N VAL A 231 8.72 2.61 -5.92
CA VAL A 231 8.22 2.98 -4.59
C VAL A 231 8.92 4.23 -4.08
N ILE A 232 8.11 5.24 -3.74
CA ILE A 232 8.54 6.54 -3.24
C ILE A 232 7.86 6.79 -1.89
N ALA A 233 8.62 7.32 -0.94
CA ALA A 233 8.10 7.82 0.32
C ALA A 233 8.65 9.22 0.59
N GLU A 234 7.79 10.10 1.08
CA GLU A 234 8.12 11.47 1.43
C GLU A 234 7.50 11.85 2.78
N ARG A 235 8.10 12.82 3.46
CA ARG A 235 7.56 13.37 4.71
C ARG A 235 6.65 14.54 4.42
N GLN A 236 5.61 14.70 5.24
CA GLN A 236 4.82 15.92 5.24
C GLN A 236 5.72 17.13 5.58
N THR A 237 5.91 18.02 4.60
CA THR A 237 6.74 19.21 4.76
C THR A 237 5.96 20.33 5.46
N ASN A 238 4.67 20.49 5.14
CA ASN A 238 3.79 21.52 5.71
C ASN A 238 2.52 20.92 6.35
N PRO A 239 2.00 21.49 7.46
CA PRO A 239 0.72 21.11 8.07
C PRO A 239 -0.46 21.22 7.12
#